data_AF-J4HRV5-F1
#
_entry.id   AF-J4HRV5-F1
#
_cell.length_a   1.000
_cell.length_b   1.000
_cell.length_c   1.000
_cell.angle_alpha   90.00
_cell.angle_beta   90.00
_cell.angle_gamma   90.00
#
_symmetry.space_group_name_H-M   'P 1'
#
loop_
_entity.id
_entity.type
_entity.pdbx_description
1 polymer ?
#
loop_
_entity_poly.entity_id
_entity_poly.type
_entity_poly.pdbx_seq_one_letter_code
_entity_poly.pdbx_strand_id
1 'polypeptide(L)'
;MPALGLLLEYPIFDTYTRKIANVNEKLQPSDPDYRPAIDFELHRDVIEQFKQEHIYSRMRSIEDQEAVFDGWMRSVDSYSGNDLLYLNSKGIIPTAAVIRKGERRSNPFRERKRFDTTTFSTASCTEANSFPEEEEEEEEESLDKAKLNDMEG
;
A
#
# COMPACT_ATOMS: atom_id res chain seq x y z
N MET A 1 5.62 -0.16 -5.87
CA MET A 1 6.11 1.11 -5.33
C MET A 1 6.24 0.89 -3.84
N PRO A 2 7.33 1.36 -3.20
CA PRO A 2 7.60 1.01 -1.81
C PRO A 2 6.47 1.50 -0.89
N ALA A 3 6.08 0.65 0.07
CA ALA A 3 4.98 0.92 0.99
C ALA A 3 5.32 2.00 2.04
N LEU A 4 6.61 2.28 2.27
CA LEU A 4 7.10 3.22 3.28
C LEU A 4 6.46 4.61 3.18
N GLY A 5 6.22 5.11 1.96
CA GLY A 5 5.63 6.43 1.74
C GLY A 5 4.10 6.46 1.70
N LEU A 6 3.43 5.31 1.85
CA LEU A 6 1.98 5.22 1.76
C LEU A 6 1.33 5.56 3.10
N LEU A 7 0.60 6.68 3.15
CA LEU A 7 -0.08 7.14 4.35
C LEU A 7 -1.59 7.25 4.14
N LEU A 8 -2.36 6.63 5.04
CA LEU A 8 -3.80 6.86 5.13
C LEU A 8 -4.09 8.18 5.84
N GLU A 9 -4.46 9.20 5.06
CA GLU A 9 -4.60 10.58 5.55
C GLU A 9 -5.87 10.85 6.35
N TYR A 10 -7.04 10.54 5.78
CA TYR A 10 -8.34 10.87 6.36
C TYR A 10 -9.46 9.93 5.87
N PRO A 11 -10.21 9.27 6.76
CA PRO A 11 -11.41 8.53 6.40
C PRO A 11 -12.63 9.45 6.22
N ILE A 12 -13.39 9.27 5.13
CA ILE A 12 -14.53 10.14 4.78
C ILE A 12 -15.85 9.54 5.28
N PHE A 13 -16.56 10.26 6.15
CA PHE A 13 -17.84 9.82 6.75
C PHE A 13 -19.08 10.59 6.28
N ASP A 14 -18.95 11.55 5.36
CA ASP A 14 -20.05 12.43 4.93
C ASP A 14 -21.32 11.69 4.51
N THR A 15 -21.15 10.62 3.73
CA THR A 15 -22.29 9.83 3.22
C THR A 15 -22.96 9.03 4.33
N TYR A 16 -22.19 8.52 5.29
CA TYR A 16 -22.70 7.83 6.46
C TYR A 16 -23.49 8.79 7.35
N THR A 17 -22.88 9.93 7.71
CA THR A 17 -23.50 10.97 8.55
C THR A 17 -24.80 11.47 7.93
N ARG A 18 -24.85 11.68 6.60
CA ARG A 18 -26.08 12.08 5.90
C ARG A 18 -27.19 11.05 5.99
N LYS A 19 -26.87 9.76 5.85
CA LYS A 19 -27.87 8.69 5.97
C LYS A 19 -28.41 8.58 7.40
N ILE A 20 -27.52 8.67 8.39
CA ILE A 20 -27.89 8.61 9.80
C ILE A 20 -28.72 9.83 10.23
N ALA A 21 -28.44 11.02 9.70
CA ALA A 21 -29.23 12.21 9.99
C ALA A 21 -30.73 12.00 9.67
N ASN A 22 -31.04 11.44 8.49
CA ASN A 22 -32.43 11.14 8.08
C ASN A 22 -33.12 10.11 9.00
N VAL A 23 -32.35 9.17 9.57
CA VAL A 23 -32.88 8.17 10.52
C VAL A 23 -33.14 8.82 11.87
N ASN A 24 -32.20 9.65 12.33
CA ASN A 24 -32.27 10.35 13.60
C ASN A 24 -33.38 11.40 13.67
N GLU A 25 -33.88 11.93 12.54
CA GLU A 25 -35.04 12.84 12.53
C GLU A 25 -36.27 12.28 13.26
N LYS A 26 -36.40 10.95 13.32
CA LYS A 26 -37.52 10.25 13.94
C LYS A 26 -37.23 9.78 15.37
N LEU A 27 -36.00 9.98 15.86
CA LEU A 27 -35.51 9.46 17.13
C LEU A 27 -35.14 10.61 18.05
N GLN A 28 -35.26 10.41 19.35
CA GLN A 28 -34.71 11.35 20.32
C GLN A 28 -33.25 11.00 20.64
N PRO A 29 -32.41 11.97 21.04
CA PRO A 29 -31.03 11.70 21.44
C PRO A 29 -30.87 10.69 22.58
N SER A 30 -31.93 10.44 23.36
CA SER A 30 -31.98 9.43 24.42
C SER A 30 -32.32 8.03 23.93
N ASP A 31 -32.72 7.86 22.67
CA ASP A 31 -33.08 6.54 22.13
C ASP A 31 -31.83 5.66 21.94
N PRO A 32 -31.92 4.35 22.23
CA PRO A 32 -30.80 3.40 22.04
C PRO A 32 -30.30 3.32 20.60
N ASP A 33 -31.18 3.62 19.63
CA ASP A 33 -30.89 3.56 18.20
C ASP A 33 -30.38 4.88 17.62
N TYR A 34 -30.34 5.95 18.43
CA TYR A 34 -29.75 7.22 18.02
C TYR A 34 -28.25 7.06 17.77
N ARG A 35 -27.74 7.64 16.67
CA ARG A 35 -26.32 7.58 16.31
C ARG A 35 -25.79 9.00 16.03
N PRO A 36 -24.84 9.52 16.81
CA PRO A 36 -24.31 10.86 16.58
C PRO A 36 -23.53 10.94 15.25
N ALA A 37 -23.45 12.15 14.69
CA ALA A 37 -22.60 12.44 13.55
C ALA A 37 -21.13 12.21 13.92
N ILE A 38 -20.37 11.61 13.00
CA ILE A 38 -18.93 11.38 13.16
C ILE A 38 -18.21 12.49 12.41
N ASP A 39 -17.40 13.26 13.15
CA ASP A 39 -16.53 14.29 12.60
C ASP A 39 -15.20 14.29 13.35
N PHE A 40 -14.10 14.25 12.59
CA PHE A 40 -12.73 14.26 13.10
C PHE A 40 -12.03 15.60 12.90
N GLU A 41 -12.70 16.58 12.28
CA GLU A 41 -12.10 17.90 12.03
C GLU A 41 -11.75 18.62 13.35
N LEU A 42 -12.49 18.34 14.43
CA LEU A 42 -12.21 18.82 15.78
C LEU A 42 -10.81 18.42 16.31
N HIS A 43 -10.22 17.37 15.76
CA HIS A 43 -8.93 16.82 16.17
C HIS A 43 -7.83 17.03 15.12
N ARG A 44 -8.10 17.82 14.08
CA ARG A 44 -7.18 18.04 12.95
C ARG A 44 -5.78 18.45 13.40
N ASP A 45 -5.68 19.43 14.29
CA ASP A 45 -4.38 19.95 14.75
C ASP A 45 -3.55 18.87 15.46
N VAL A 46 -4.19 18.06 16.31
CA VAL A 46 -3.54 16.96 17.04
C VAL A 46 -3.10 15.86 16.08
N ILE A 47 -3.93 15.54 15.08
CA ILE A 47 -3.62 14.55 14.04
C ILE A 47 -2.44 15.04 13.18
N GLU A 48 -2.42 16.32 12.79
CA GLU A 48 -1.35 16.90 12.00
C GLU A 48 -0.02 16.92 12.76
N GLN A 49 -0.05 17.32 14.04
CA GLN A 49 1.12 17.25 14.92
C GLN A 49 1.65 15.82 15.03
N PHE A 50 0.77 14.85 15.24
CA PHE A 50 1.14 13.43 15.31
C PHE A 50 1.79 12.94 14.00
N LYS A 51 1.20 13.29 12.84
CA LYS A 51 1.77 12.95 11.52
C LYS A 51 3.18 13.50 11.38
N GLN A 52 3.40 14.75 11.75
CA GLN A 52 4.71 15.39 11.64
C GLN A 52 5.76 14.76 12.55
N GLU A 53 5.44 14.59 13.83
CA GLU A 53 6.39 14.12 14.84
C GLU A 53 6.71 12.63 14.72
N HIS A 54 5.72 11.82 14.36
CA HIS A 54 5.84 10.36 14.45
C HIS A 54 5.85 9.63 13.12
N ILE A 55 5.21 10.17 12.08
CA ILE A 55 5.10 9.49 10.78
C ILE A 55 6.16 10.06 9.84
N TYR A 56 6.09 11.36 9.51
CA TYR A 56 7.03 12.01 8.58
C TYR A 56 8.47 11.96 9.06
N SER A 57 8.70 12.24 10.35
CA SER A 57 10.04 12.17 10.96
C SER A 57 10.65 10.76 10.82
N ARG A 58 9.86 9.71 11.08
CA ARG A 58 10.34 8.32 10.99
C ARG A 58 10.54 7.86 9.55
N MET A 59 9.60 8.16 8.64
CA MET A 59 9.75 7.80 7.23
C MET A 59 11.05 8.37 6.65
N ARG A 60 11.37 9.64 6.99
CA ARG A 60 12.63 10.26 6.58
C ARG A 60 13.84 9.58 7.20
N SER A 61 13.81 9.29 8.51
CA SER A 61 14.92 8.61 9.18
C SER A 61 15.20 7.21 8.61
N ILE A 62 14.16 6.48 8.20
CA ILE A 62 14.30 5.16 7.58
C ILE A 62 14.89 5.31 6.18
N GLU A 63 14.38 6.25 5.38
CA GLU A 63 14.89 6.49 4.03
C GLU A 63 16.37 6.92 4.06
N ASP A 64 16.77 7.75 5.04
CA ASP A 64 18.17 8.16 5.22
C ASP A 64 19.09 6.99 5.58
N GLN A 65 18.57 5.92 6.21
CA GLN A 65 19.36 4.75 6.65
C GLN A 65 19.38 3.63 5.61
N GLU A 66 18.22 3.31 5.04
CA GLU A 66 18.02 2.12 4.20
C GLU A 66 17.94 2.45 2.71
N ALA A 67 17.72 3.72 2.34
CA ALA A 67 17.58 4.18 0.96
C ALA A 67 16.57 3.32 0.15
N VAL A 68 15.43 3.01 0.76
CA VAL A 68 14.42 2.08 0.23
C VAL A 68 13.90 2.55 -1.13
N PHE A 69 13.64 3.84 -1.28
CA PHE A 69 13.16 4.42 -2.53
C PHE A 69 14.22 4.37 -3.63
N ASP A 70 15.48 4.72 -3.32
CA ASP A 70 16.60 4.62 -4.25
C ASP A 70 16.85 3.17 -4.70
N GLY A 71 16.80 2.22 -3.77
CA GLY A 71 16.88 0.79 -4.06
C GLY A 71 15.75 0.29 -4.97
N TRP A 72 14.52 0.77 -4.76
CA TRP A 72 13.39 0.47 -5.64
C TRP A 72 13.57 1.10 -7.02
N MET A 73 14.02 2.36 -7.11
CA MET A 73 14.26 3.04 -8.37
C MET A 73 15.30 2.32 -9.23
N ARG A 74 16.41 1.90 -8.63
CA ARG A 74 17.41 1.05 -9.31
C ARG A 74 16.82 -0.26 -9.81
N SER A 75 15.90 -0.86 -9.07
CA SER A 75 15.24 -2.10 -9.50
C SER A 75 14.37 -1.88 -10.75
N VAL A 76 13.68 -0.74 -10.83
CA VAL A 76 12.92 -0.33 -12.01
C VAL A 76 13.86 -0.09 -13.20
N ASP A 77 14.98 0.61 -12.99
CA ASP A 77 15.95 0.89 -14.06
C ASP A 77 16.66 -0.37 -14.58
N SER A 78 16.91 -1.35 -13.70
CA SER A 78 17.50 -2.64 -14.08
C SER A 78 16.54 -3.55 -14.85
N TYR A 79 15.23 -3.25 -14.81
CA TYR A 79 14.23 -4.10 -15.45
C TYR A 79 14.29 -3.98 -16.97
N SER A 80 14.51 -5.12 -17.63
CA SER A 80 14.69 -5.22 -19.09
C SER A 80 13.50 -5.86 -19.81
N GLY A 81 12.39 -6.10 -19.13
CA GLY A 81 11.20 -6.71 -19.74
C GLY A 81 10.25 -5.70 -20.39
N ASN A 82 9.22 -6.22 -21.05
CA ASN A 82 8.32 -5.42 -21.88
C ASN A 82 7.16 -4.76 -21.10
N ASP A 83 7.01 -5.07 -19.81
CA ASP A 83 5.84 -4.67 -19.04
C ASP A 83 5.75 -3.15 -18.86
N LEU A 84 6.88 -2.46 -18.75
CA LEU A 84 6.93 -1.02 -18.48
C LEU A 84 6.97 -0.15 -19.75
N LEU A 85 6.85 -0.75 -20.94
CA LEU A 85 6.95 -0.01 -22.22
C LEU A 85 5.83 1.02 -22.44
N TYR A 86 4.76 0.95 -21.65
CA TYR A 86 3.71 1.98 -21.66
C TYR A 86 4.20 3.33 -21.10
N LEU A 87 5.31 3.35 -20.35
CA LEU A 87 6.00 4.56 -19.88
C LEU A 87 6.83 5.18 -21.01
N ASN A 88 6.17 5.59 -22.09
CA ASN A 88 6.80 6.33 -23.18
C ASN A 88 6.25 7.76 -23.29
N SER A 89 7.02 8.64 -23.92
CA SER A 89 6.67 10.06 -24.10
C SER A 89 5.38 10.28 -24.90
N LYS A 90 4.91 9.29 -25.64
CA LYS A 90 3.67 9.35 -26.43
C LYS A 90 2.45 8.80 -25.68
N GLY A 91 2.63 8.18 -24.51
CA GLY A 91 1.57 7.54 -23.74
C GLY A 91 0.86 6.39 -24.45
N ILE A 92 1.51 5.77 -25.45
CA ILE A 92 0.91 4.68 -26.23
C ILE A 92 1.20 3.34 -25.53
N ILE A 93 0.19 2.50 -25.31
CA ILE A 93 0.39 1.17 -24.74
C ILE A 93 0.74 0.18 -25.86
N PRO A 94 1.99 -0.36 -25.93
CA PRO A 94 2.35 -1.33 -26.95
C PRO A 94 1.67 -2.68 -26.68
N THR A 95 1.43 -3.45 -27.74
CA THR A 95 0.83 -4.79 -27.62
C THR A 95 1.65 -5.73 -26.73
N ALA A 96 2.97 -5.55 -26.69
CA ALA A 96 3.89 -6.31 -25.84
C ALA A 96 3.72 -6.04 -24.34
N ALA A 97 3.13 -4.90 -23.96
CA ALA A 97 2.85 -4.54 -22.55
C ALA A 97 1.44 -4.95 -22.11
N VAL A 98 0.62 -5.50 -23.02
CA VAL A 98 -0.76 -5.90 -22.71
C VAL A 98 -0.75 -7.27 -22.01
N ILE A 99 -1.20 -7.30 -20.77
CA ILE A 99 -1.30 -8.53 -19.97
C ILE A 99 -2.52 -9.34 -20.41
N ARG A 100 -2.31 -10.57 -20.87
CA ARG A 100 -3.37 -11.51 -21.26
C ARG A 100 -3.56 -12.57 -20.18
N LYS A 101 -4.80 -12.78 -19.78
CA LYS A 101 -5.15 -13.80 -18.77
C LYS A 101 -4.79 -15.20 -19.28
N GLY A 102 -3.90 -15.90 -18.57
CA GLY A 102 -3.48 -17.27 -18.89
C GLY A 102 -2.19 -17.40 -19.71
N GLU A 103 -1.58 -16.29 -20.14
CA GLU A 103 -0.30 -16.30 -20.85
C GLU A 103 0.84 -15.94 -19.88
N ARG A 104 1.83 -16.85 -19.74
CA ARG A 104 3.00 -16.62 -18.88
C ARG A 104 4.04 -15.80 -19.63
N ARG A 105 4.50 -14.71 -19.01
CA ARG A 105 5.52 -13.81 -19.55
C ARG A 105 6.91 -14.38 -19.28
N SER A 106 7.88 -14.09 -20.16
CA SER A 106 9.27 -14.54 -20.00
C SER A 106 10.01 -13.82 -18.87
N ASN A 107 9.74 -12.53 -18.65
CA ASN A 107 10.32 -11.73 -17.58
C ASN A 107 9.29 -10.73 -17.02
N PRO A 108 8.31 -11.20 -16.21
CA PRO A 108 7.32 -10.32 -15.62
C PRO A 108 7.98 -9.38 -14.60
N PHE A 109 7.61 -8.10 -14.65
CA PHE A 109 7.97 -7.15 -13.60
C PHE A 109 7.33 -7.59 -12.29
N ARG A 110 8.15 -7.95 -11.30
CA ARG A 110 7.74 -8.30 -9.95
C ARG A 110 8.48 -7.40 -8.98
N GLU A 111 7.73 -6.70 -8.15
CA GLU A 111 8.32 -5.91 -7.09
C GLU A 111 8.78 -6.83 -5.95
N ARG A 112 9.98 -6.58 -5.44
CA ARG A 112 10.56 -7.40 -4.37
C ARG A 112 9.82 -7.12 -3.06
N LYS A 113 9.44 -8.17 -2.33
CA LYS A 113 8.71 -8.07 -1.04
C LYS A 113 9.39 -7.17 -0.01
N ARG A 114 10.72 -7.06 -0.05
CA ARG A 114 11.50 -6.14 0.81
C ARG A 114 11.05 -4.68 0.75
N PHE A 115 10.46 -4.23 -0.37
CA PHE A 115 9.98 -2.86 -0.53
C PHE A 115 8.59 -2.64 0.10
N ASP A 116 7.88 -3.73 0.40
CA ASP A 116 6.55 -3.73 1.03
C ASP A 116 6.62 -3.98 2.55
N THR A 117 7.80 -4.36 3.05
CA THR A 117 8.02 -4.63 4.45
C THR A 117 7.89 -3.35 5.27
N THR A 118 6.80 -3.22 6.04
CA THR A 118 6.63 -2.14 7.03
C THR A 118 7.19 -2.51 8.41
N THR A 119 7.91 -3.62 8.54
CA THR A 119 8.44 -4.04 9.84
C THR A 119 9.64 -3.21 10.24
N PHE A 120 9.47 -2.41 11.28
CA PHE A 120 10.52 -1.73 12.00
C PHE A 120 11.40 -2.77 12.72
N SER A 121 12.35 -3.39 12.02
CA SER A 121 13.35 -4.22 12.71
C SER A 121 14.30 -3.30 13.46
N THR A 122 14.16 -3.24 14.79
CA THR A 122 15.12 -2.59 15.70
C THR A 122 16.47 -3.32 15.75
N ALA A 123 16.63 -4.40 14.98
CA ALA A 123 17.82 -5.23 14.94
C ALA A 123 18.23 -5.48 13.48
N SER A 124 19.03 -4.58 12.89
CA SER A 124 20.11 -4.94 11.95
C SER A 124 20.81 -3.70 11.36
N CYS A 125 21.47 -2.91 12.20
CA CYS A 125 22.51 -1.99 11.72
C CYS A 125 23.83 -2.70 11.33
N THR A 126 23.83 -4.01 10.99
CA THR A 126 25.11 -4.75 10.84
C THR A 126 25.34 -5.42 9.49
N GLU A 127 24.38 -5.50 8.55
CA GLU A 127 24.64 -6.25 7.30
C GLU A 127 24.27 -5.53 5.99
N ALA A 128 24.12 -4.20 5.99
CA ALA A 128 23.78 -3.46 4.76
C ALA A 128 24.97 -3.27 3.78
N ASN A 129 25.87 -4.26 3.58
CA ASN A 129 26.95 -4.10 2.60
C ASN A 129 27.33 -5.31 1.73
N SER A 130 26.45 -6.29 1.57
CA SER A 130 26.58 -7.22 0.44
C SER A 130 25.30 -8.03 0.34
N PHE A 131 24.44 -7.83 -0.66
CA PHE A 131 23.48 -8.90 -0.96
C PHE A 131 23.26 -9.16 -2.45
N PRO A 132 23.25 -10.44 -2.82
CA PRO A 132 23.29 -10.92 -4.20
C PRO A 132 21.93 -10.75 -4.87
N GLU A 133 21.91 -10.91 -6.18
CA GLU A 133 20.70 -11.21 -6.93
C GLU A 133 20.17 -12.58 -6.49
N GLU A 134 19.44 -12.64 -5.38
CA GLU A 134 18.61 -13.80 -5.10
C GLU A 134 17.39 -13.71 -6.03
N GLU A 135 17.41 -14.54 -7.07
CA GLU A 135 16.22 -14.94 -7.82
C GLU A 135 15.31 -15.70 -6.83
N GLU A 136 14.40 -14.98 -6.18
CA GLU A 136 13.30 -15.60 -5.45
C GLU A 136 12.36 -16.27 -6.48
N GLU A 137 12.61 -17.55 -6.79
CA GLU A 137 11.64 -18.42 -7.42
C GLU A 137 10.49 -18.68 -6.43
N GLU A 138 9.53 -17.75 -6.37
CA GLU A 138 8.26 -18.01 -5.71
C GLU A 138 7.44 -18.97 -6.59
N GLU A 139 7.36 -20.23 -6.16
CA GLU A 139 6.31 -21.15 -6.57
C GLU A 139 4.96 -20.53 -6.17
N GLU A 140 4.24 -19.97 -7.15
CA GLU A 140 2.83 -19.60 -6.97
C GLU A 140 2.04 -20.88 -6.70
N GLU A 141 1.86 -21.26 -5.43
CA GLU A 141 0.79 -22.19 -5.06
C GLU A 141 -0.53 -21.52 -5.44
N SER A 142 -1.11 -21.96 -6.56
CA SER A 142 -2.48 -21.59 -6.92
C SER A 142 -3.40 -22.09 -5.82
N LEU A 143 -3.89 -21.19 -4.97
CA LEU A 143 -4.89 -21.52 -3.97
C LEU A 143 -6.18 -21.92 -4.69
N ASP A 144 -6.40 -23.24 -4.78
CA ASP A 144 -7.61 -23.80 -5.35
C ASP A 144 -8.83 -23.31 -4.57
N LYS A 145 -9.93 -23.06 -5.30
CA LYS A 145 -11.19 -22.53 -4.77
C LYS A 145 -11.76 -23.34 -3.59
N ALA A 146 -11.37 -24.61 -3.47
CA ALA A 146 -11.70 -25.48 -2.35
C ALA A 146 -11.03 -25.04 -1.03
N LYS A 147 -9.77 -24.59 -1.05
CA LYS A 147 -9.05 -24.12 0.15
C LYS A 147 -9.64 -22.83 0.73
N LEU A 148 -10.29 -22.02 -0.11
CA LEU A 148 -10.90 -20.74 0.27
C LEU A 148 -12.21 -20.92 1.06
N ASN A 149 -12.99 -21.96 0.77
CA ASN A 149 -14.25 -22.23 1.47
C ASN A 149 -14.05 -22.75 2.90
N ASP A 150 -12.91 -23.40 3.19
CA ASP A 150 -12.62 -23.94 4.53
C ASP A 150 -12.12 -22.86 5.51
N MET A 151 -11.80 -21.66 5.04
CA MET A 151 -11.32 -20.53 5.86
C MET A 151 -12.44 -19.54 6.24
N GLU A 152 -13.62 -19.66 5.65
CA GLU A 152 -14.81 -18.86 5.99
C GLU A 152 -15.63 -19.64 7.03
N GLY A 153 -15.10 -19.71 8.25
CA GLY A 153 -15.79 -20.25 9.43
C GLY A 153 -16.87 -19.31 9.97
#